data_AF-A0A2H6JZK3-F1
#
_entry.id   AF-A0A2H6JZK3-F1
#
_cell.length_a   1.000
_cell.length_b   1.000
_cell.length_c   1.000
_cell.angle_alpha   90.00
_cell.angle_beta   90.00
_cell.angle_gamma   90.00
#
_symmetry.space_group_name_H-M   'P 1'
#
loop_
_entity.id
_entity.type
_entity.pdbx_description
1 polymer ?
#
loop_
_entity_poly.entity_id
_entity_poly.type
_entity_poly.pdbx_seq_one_letter_code
_entity_poly.pdbx_strand_id
1 'polypeptide(L)'
;MRYFVLNTDKRYVLGAEEDMIKNKKAAAYADRADQIKRLKDNDNNIVRVFLYSNENGIIKRGIVKGEVMDERFTDNKGVTRFEHNISLNNFEDISHNPLTKDELKVITGIWFSRTLIEIHDKKVGEEVWKEFSARIK
;
A
#
# COMPACT_ATOMS: atom_id res chain seq x y z
N MET A 1 12.59 7.49 8.48
CA MET A 1 11.84 6.30 8.05
C MET A 1 10.37 6.47 8.40
N ARG A 2 9.48 6.19 7.45
CA ARG A 2 8.02 6.31 7.60
C ARG A 2 7.35 5.04 7.11
N TYR A 3 6.18 4.77 7.66
CA TYR A 3 5.44 3.53 7.45
C TYR A 3 4.04 3.85 6.98
N PHE A 4 3.62 3.19 5.90
CA PHE A 4 2.29 3.37 5.34
C PHE A 4 1.62 2.05 5.08
N VAL A 5 0.32 2.01 5.33
CA VAL A 5 -0.56 0.94 4.88
C VAL A 5 -1.45 1.52 3.79
N LEU A 6 -1.41 0.93 2.60
CA LEU A 6 -2.14 1.34 1.41
C LEU A 6 -3.14 0.27 1.02
N ASN A 7 -4.41 0.62 0.89
CA ASN A 7 -5.43 -0.26 0.34
C ASN A 7 -5.15 -0.51 -1.14
N THR A 8 -5.22 -1.77 -1.58
CA THR A 8 -5.11 -2.14 -3.00
C THR A 8 -6.33 -1.73 -3.82
N ASP A 9 -7.36 -1.15 -3.19
CA ASP A 9 -8.61 -0.69 -3.80
C ASP A 9 -9.36 -1.79 -4.60
N LYS A 10 -9.03 -3.07 -4.37
CA LYS A 10 -9.61 -4.26 -5.04
C LYS A 10 -11.14 -4.22 -5.12
N ARG A 11 -11.80 -3.75 -4.05
CA ARG A 11 -13.27 -3.67 -3.97
C ARG A 11 -13.89 -2.61 -4.87
N TYR A 12 -13.12 -1.60 -5.25
CA TYR A 12 -13.62 -0.40 -5.93
C TYR A 12 -13.14 -0.30 -7.37
N VAL A 13 -11.94 -0.81 -7.66
CA VAL A 13 -11.33 -0.75 -8.99
C VAL A 13 -10.95 -2.15 -9.42
N LEU A 14 -11.59 -2.61 -10.49
CA LEU A 14 -11.36 -3.95 -11.05
C LEU A 14 -9.91 -4.05 -11.55
N GLY A 15 -9.19 -5.08 -11.11
CA GLY A 15 -7.80 -5.32 -11.53
C GLY A 15 -6.75 -4.48 -10.80
N ALA A 16 -7.13 -3.59 -9.88
CA ALA A 16 -6.20 -2.69 -9.19
C ALA A 16 -5.18 -3.44 -8.32
N GLU A 17 -5.60 -4.45 -7.57
CA GLU A 17 -4.70 -5.26 -6.74
C GLU A 17 -3.70 -6.02 -7.60
N GLU A 18 -4.18 -6.66 -8.67
CA GLU A 18 -3.36 -7.40 -9.62
C GLU A 18 -2.36 -6.48 -10.33
N ASP A 19 -2.78 -5.28 -10.71
CA ASP A 19 -1.95 -4.26 -11.34
C ASP A 19 -0.84 -3.76 -10.39
N MET A 20 -1.17 -3.40 -9.15
CA MET A 20 -0.18 -3.00 -8.14
C MET A 20 0.85 -4.09 -7.88
N ILE A 21 0.41 -5.36 -7.81
CA ILE A 21 1.29 -6.51 -7.58
C ILE A 21 2.19 -6.75 -8.79
N LYS A 22 1.61 -6.83 -10.00
CA LYS A 22 2.35 -7.11 -11.24
C LYS A 22 3.39 -6.05 -11.52
N ASN A 23 3.05 -4.78 -11.32
CA ASN A 23 3.91 -3.64 -11.60
C ASN A 23 4.74 -3.19 -10.38
N LYS A 24 4.63 -3.89 -9.24
CA LYS A 24 5.38 -3.61 -8.00
C LYS A 24 5.26 -2.14 -7.60
N LYS A 25 4.04 -1.62 -7.58
CA LYS A 25 3.75 -0.20 -7.35
C LYS A 25 2.74 -0.01 -6.21
N ALA A 26 2.81 1.17 -5.60
CA ALA A 26 1.76 1.71 -4.74
C ALA A 26 0.93 2.68 -5.58
N ALA A 27 -0.38 2.49 -5.64
CA ALA A 27 -1.26 3.32 -6.45
C ALA A 27 -2.55 3.69 -5.70
N ALA A 28 -3.17 4.80 -6.12
CA ALA A 28 -4.51 5.18 -5.72
C ALA A 28 -5.24 5.80 -6.90
N TYR A 29 -6.57 5.70 -6.88
CA TYR A 29 -7.39 5.94 -8.06
C TYR A 29 -8.41 7.05 -7.83
N ALA A 30 -8.79 7.72 -8.92
CA ALA A 30 -9.79 8.77 -8.98
C ALA A 30 -9.54 9.86 -7.91
N ASP A 31 -10.56 10.25 -7.16
CA ASP A 31 -10.51 11.34 -6.17
C ASP A 31 -9.52 11.09 -5.02
N ARG A 32 -8.96 9.88 -4.92
CA ARG A 32 -7.99 9.48 -3.88
C ARG A 32 -6.57 9.37 -4.42
N ALA A 33 -6.35 9.57 -5.73
CA ALA A 33 -5.04 9.47 -6.37
C ALA A 33 -3.98 10.37 -5.70
N ASP A 34 -4.36 11.59 -5.30
CA ASP A 34 -3.46 12.52 -4.62
C ASP A 34 -2.87 11.99 -3.30
N GLN A 35 -3.45 10.96 -2.68
CA GLN A 35 -2.86 10.36 -1.48
C GLN A 35 -1.48 9.77 -1.73
N ILE A 36 -1.16 9.30 -2.95
CA ILE A 36 0.16 8.75 -3.29
C ILE A 36 1.26 9.80 -3.23
N LYS A 37 0.94 11.09 -3.41
CA LYS A 37 1.92 12.19 -3.24
C LYS A 37 2.50 12.25 -1.83
N ARG A 38 1.81 11.71 -0.82
CA ARG A 38 2.31 11.62 0.57
C ARG A 38 3.44 10.60 0.76
N LEU A 39 3.56 9.64 -0.17
CA LEU A 39 4.63 8.64 -0.18
C LEU A 39 5.94 9.20 -0.74
N LYS A 40 5.87 10.26 -1.54
CA LYS A 40 7.04 11.02 -1.96
C LYS A 40 7.55 11.80 -0.76
N ASP A 41 8.70 11.37 -0.23
CA ASP A 41 9.36 12.03 0.87
C ASP A 41 10.52 12.87 0.35
N ASN A 42 10.45 14.17 0.58
CA ASN A 42 11.46 15.12 0.12
C ASN A 42 12.60 15.29 1.14
N ASP A 43 12.49 14.68 2.32
CA ASP A 43 13.44 14.82 3.44
C ASP A 43 14.39 13.61 3.53
N ASN A 44 14.64 12.93 2.41
CA ASN A 44 15.50 11.74 2.30
C ASN A 44 15.11 10.57 3.24
N ASN A 45 13.87 10.51 3.73
CA ASN A 45 13.44 9.38 4.53
C ASN A 45 13.17 8.15 3.67
N ILE A 46 13.55 6.98 4.18
CA ILE A 46 13.06 5.70 3.66
C ILE A 46 11.56 5.59 3.96
N VAL A 47 10.74 5.40 2.93
CA VAL A 47 9.30 5.18 3.06
C VAL A 47 8.99 3.71 2.77
N ARG A 48 8.46 3.02 3.78
CA ARG A 48 8.05 1.62 3.72
C ARG A 48 6.53 1.57 3.56
N VAL A 49 6.07 0.80 2.57
CA VAL A 49 4.65 0.69 2.21
C VAL A 49 4.23 -0.77 2.32
N PHE A 50 3.13 -1.01 3.01
CA PHE A 50 2.42 -2.27 3.06
C PHE A 50 1.19 -2.19 2.15
N LEU A 51 1.01 -3.17 1.27
CA LEU A 51 -0.21 -3.29 0.46
C LEU A 51 -1.24 -4.14 1.21
N TYR A 52 -2.37 -3.52 1.52
CA TYR A 52 -3.49 -4.08 2.27
C TYR A 52 -4.62 -4.45 1.31
N SER A 53 -4.89 -5.74 1.23
CA SER A 53 -6.06 -6.29 0.55
C SER A 53 -7.26 -6.26 1.48
N ASN A 54 -8.40 -5.71 1.03
CA ASN A 54 -9.59 -5.60 1.86
C ASN A 54 -10.14 -6.93 2.39
N GLU A 55 -9.80 -8.05 1.76
CA GLU A 55 -10.28 -9.39 2.12
C GLU A 55 -9.29 -10.13 3.03
N ASN A 56 -7.99 -9.86 2.89
CA ASN A 56 -6.94 -10.69 3.47
C ASN A 56 -6.11 -9.97 4.55
N GLY A 57 -6.02 -8.64 4.51
CA GLY A 57 -5.05 -7.87 5.29
C GLY A 57 -3.82 -7.48 4.48
N ILE A 58 -2.67 -7.29 5.13
CA ILE A 58 -1.41 -6.97 4.43
C ILE A 58 -0.90 -8.22 3.72
N ILE A 59 -0.68 -8.08 2.41
CA ILE A 59 -0.27 -9.18 1.53
C ILE A 59 1.10 -8.96 0.88
N LYS A 60 1.50 -7.71 0.66
CA LYS A 60 2.81 -7.35 0.07
C LYS A 60 3.40 -6.17 0.81
N ARG A 61 4.69 -5.92 0.60
CA ARG A 61 5.34 -4.68 1.01
C ARG A 61 6.41 -4.25 0.02
N GLY A 62 6.86 -3.02 0.15
CA GLY A 62 8.04 -2.53 -0.53
C GLY A 62 8.53 -1.20 0.03
N ILE A 63 9.59 -0.68 -0.58
CA ILE A 63 10.21 0.60 -0.25
C ILE A 63 10.02 1.54 -1.44
N VAL A 64 9.49 2.74 -1.20
CA VAL A 64 9.26 3.75 -2.23
C VAL A 64 10.56 4.03 -2.99
N LYS A 65 10.46 4.07 -4.32
CA LYS A 65 11.55 4.43 -5.22
C LYS A 65 11.04 5.27 -6.38
N GLY A 66 11.74 6.36 -6.66
CA GLY A 66 11.45 7.21 -7.82
C GLY A 66 10.36 8.23 -7.55
N GLU A 67 9.72 8.65 -8.63
CA GLU A 67 8.77 9.76 -8.64
C GLU A 67 7.32 9.28 -8.72
N VAL A 68 6.40 10.16 -8.33
CA VAL A 68 4.97 9.93 -8.56
C VAL A 68 4.71 10.03 -10.06
N MET A 69 4.04 9.03 -10.62
CA MET A 69 3.60 9.00 -12.00
C MET A 69 2.08 9.13 -12.06
N ASP A 70 1.61 9.87 -13.06
CA ASP A 70 0.19 10.08 -13.31
C ASP A 70 -0.22 9.28 -14.56
N GLU A 71 -1.17 8.37 -14.39
CA GLU A 71 -1.67 7.53 -15.46
C GLU A 71 -3.18 7.69 -15.60
N ARG A 72 -3.70 7.40 -16.80
CA ARG A 72 -5.14 7.32 -17.03
C ARG A 72 -5.55 5.87 -17.05
N PHE A 73 -6.66 5.56 -16.38
CA PHE A 73 -7.30 4.26 -16.45
C PHE A 73 -8.79 4.43 -16.76
N THR A 74 -9.42 3.38 -17.27
CA THR A 74 -10.86 3.33 -17.48
C THR A 74 -11.47 2.47 -16.38
N ASP A 75 -12.38 3.05 -15.60
CA ASP A 75 -13.05 2.32 -14.53
C ASP A 75 -14.08 1.30 -15.08
N ASN A 76 -14.67 0.53 -14.17
CA ASN A 76 -15.69 -0.47 -14.51
C ASN A 76 -17.00 0.12 -15.09
N LYS A 77 -17.16 1.44 -15.08
CA LYS A 77 -18.29 2.15 -15.69
C LYS A 77 -17.92 2.77 -17.04
N GLY A 78 -16.73 2.49 -17.55
CA GLY A 78 -16.24 3.04 -18.82
C GLY A 78 -15.78 4.50 -18.71
N VAL A 79 -15.61 5.03 -17.51
CA VAL A 79 -15.20 6.42 -17.31
C VAL A 79 -13.68 6.50 -17.18
N THR A 80 -13.06 7.36 -17.99
CA THR A 80 -11.64 7.66 -17.84
C THR A 80 -11.39 8.46 -16.56
N ARG A 81 -10.51 7.94 -15.71
CA ARG A 81 -10.10 8.51 -14.43
C ARG A 81 -8.57 8.59 -14.39
N PHE A 82 -8.06 9.25 -13.35
CA PHE A 82 -6.64 9.34 -13.09
C PHE A 82 -6.23 8.36 -11.98
N GLU A 83 -5.07 7.77 -12.13
CA GLU A 83 -4.31 7.06 -11.12
C GLU A 83 -3.04 7.85 -10.85
N HIS A 84 -2.64 7.97 -9.59
CA HIS A 84 -1.26 8.30 -9.26
C HIS A 84 -0.62 7.04 -8.71
N ASN A 85 0.62 6.78 -9.11
CA ASN A 85 1.39 5.64 -8.62
C ASN A 85 2.84 5.98 -8.33
N ILE A 86 3.49 5.13 -7.56
CA ILE A 86 4.92 5.20 -7.27
C ILE A 86 5.50 3.79 -7.20
N SER A 87 6.68 3.62 -7.79
CA SER A 87 7.36 2.32 -7.82
C SER A 87 7.85 1.90 -6.43
N LEU A 88 7.82 0.59 -6.18
CA LEU A 88 8.32 -0.02 -4.96
C LEU A 88 9.51 -0.94 -5.28
N ASN A 89 10.64 -0.69 -4.61
CA ASN A 89 11.76 -1.61 -4.52
C ASN A 89 11.55 -2.62 -3.39
N ASN A 90 12.39 -3.66 -3.36
CA ASN A 90 12.38 -4.72 -2.34
C ASN A 90 10.96 -5.25 -2.12
N PHE A 91 10.28 -5.51 -3.24
CA PHE A 91 8.89 -5.93 -3.25
C PHE A 91 8.77 -7.39 -2.81
N GLU A 92 8.16 -7.60 -1.65
CA GLU A 92 8.07 -8.90 -0.98
C GLU A 92 6.62 -9.32 -0.78
N ASP A 93 6.42 -10.64 -0.65
CA ASP A 93 5.13 -11.30 -0.79
C ASP A 93 4.84 -12.26 0.37
N ILE A 94 3.73 -12.02 1.07
CA ILE A 94 3.17 -12.92 2.08
C ILE A 94 1.71 -13.26 1.78
N SER A 95 1.26 -13.16 0.53
CA SER A 95 -0.13 -13.47 0.12
C SER A 95 -0.58 -14.88 0.53
N HIS A 96 0.35 -15.81 0.75
CA HIS A 96 0.07 -17.17 1.22
C HIS A 96 -0.17 -17.26 2.74
N ASN A 97 0.28 -16.27 3.52
CA ASN A 97 0.06 -16.14 4.95
C ASN A 97 -0.04 -14.65 5.33
N PRO A 98 -1.14 -13.98 4.94
CA PRO A 98 -1.29 -12.53 5.10
C PRO A 98 -1.25 -12.12 6.57
N LEU A 99 -0.79 -10.89 6.85
CA LEU A 99 -1.01 -10.28 8.16
C LEU A 99 -2.44 -9.74 8.19
N THR A 100 -3.30 -10.42 8.93
CA THR A 100 -4.74 -10.18 8.92
C THR A 100 -5.10 -8.81 9.48
N LYS A 101 -6.34 -8.38 9.23
CA LYS A 101 -6.88 -7.14 9.77
C LYS A 101 -6.85 -7.09 11.30
N ASP A 102 -7.17 -8.20 11.95
CA ASP A 102 -7.25 -8.27 13.41
C ASP A 102 -5.84 -8.24 14.03
N GLU A 103 -4.87 -8.93 13.44
CA GLU A 103 -3.45 -8.83 13.82
C GLU A 103 -2.92 -7.41 13.64
N LEU A 104 -3.21 -6.79 12.49
CA LEU A 104 -2.82 -5.40 12.25
C LEU A 104 -3.44 -4.44 13.27
N LYS A 105 -4.70 -4.67 13.65
CA LYS A 105 -5.39 -3.88 14.69
C LYS A 105 -4.74 -4.08 16.06
N VAL A 106 -4.34 -5.30 16.41
CA VAL A 106 -3.63 -5.59 17.67
C VAL A 106 -2.30 -4.83 17.73
N ILE A 107 -1.53 -4.84 16.64
CA ILE A 107 -0.22 -4.17 16.59
C ILE A 107 -0.37 -2.65 16.57
N THR A 108 -1.27 -2.13 15.73
CA THR A 108 -1.34 -0.69 15.44
C THR A 108 -2.37 0.08 16.26
N GLY A 109 -3.35 -0.61 16.84
CA GLY A 109 -4.56 0.01 17.40
C GLY A 109 -5.51 0.60 16.36
N ILE A 110 -5.21 0.49 15.06
CA ILE A 110 -5.93 1.19 13.99
C ILE A 110 -6.91 0.24 13.27
N TRP A 111 -8.13 0.73 13.05
CA TRP A 111 -9.06 0.10 12.11
C TRP A 111 -8.84 0.63 10.70
N PHE A 112 -8.27 -0.21 9.84
CA PHE A 112 -7.97 0.20 8.46
C PHE A 112 -9.25 0.31 7.62
N SER A 113 -9.58 1.54 7.24
CA SER A 113 -10.82 1.90 6.50
C SER A 113 -10.61 2.96 5.42
N ARG A 114 -9.36 3.42 5.23
CA ARG A 114 -8.99 4.50 4.30
C ARG A 114 -8.09 3.95 3.19
N THR A 115 -7.91 4.72 2.13
CA THR A 115 -6.96 4.36 1.07
C THR A 115 -5.53 4.32 1.60
N LEU A 116 -5.05 5.39 2.25
CA LEU A 116 -3.69 5.44 2.81
C LEU A 116 -3.70 5.87 4.28
N ILE A 117 -3.03 5.09 5.13
CA ILE A 117 -2.78 5.44 6.54
C ILE A 117 -1.28 5.46 6.79
N GLU A 118 -0.82 6.48 7.53
CA GLU A 118 0.54 6.56 8.05
C GLU A 118 0.58 6.00 9.48
N ILE A 119 1.55 5.13 9.77
CA ILE A 119 1.83 4.68 11.13
C ILE A 119 2.86 5.65 11.72
N HIS A 120 2.39 6.62 12.50
CA HIS A 120 3.22 7.70 13.03
C HIS A 120 4.23 7.23 14.09
N ASP A 121 3.88 6.21 14.88
CA ASP A 121 4.82 5.60 15.81
C ASP A 121 5.78 4.66 15.06
N LYS A 122 7.05 5.05 15.00
CA LYS A 122 8.10 4.29 14.33
C LYS A 122 8.27 2.89 14.93
N LYS A 123 8.10 2.71 16.24
CA LYS A 123 8.24 1.39 16.88
C LYS A 123 7.15 0.44 16.41
N VAL A 124 5.91 0.93 16.35
CA VAL A 124 4.76 0.18 15.82
C VAL A 124 4.97 -0.17 14.34
N GLY A 125 5.47 0.78 13.54
CA GLY A 125 5.78 0.52 12.13
C GLY A 125 6.85 -0.56 11.93
N GLU A 126 7.92 -0.55 12.75
CA GLU A 126 8.94 -1.61 12.76
C GLU A 126 8.38 -2.96 13.22
N GLU A 127 7.43 -2.97 14.16
CA GLU A 127 6.78 -4.18 14.62
C GLU A 127 5.96 -4.84 13.50
N VAL A 128 5.15 -4.07 12.77
CA VAL A 128 4.46 -4.57 11.56
C VAL A 128 5.46 -5.07 10.53
N TRP A 129 6.59 -4.37 10.35
CA TRP A 129 7.63 -4.79 9.41
C TRP A 129 8.28 -6.12 9.82
N LYS A 130 8.59 -6.32 11.11
CA LYS A 130 9.15 -7.56 11.63
C LYS A 130 8.17 -8.72 11.50
N GLU A 131 6.91 -8.50 11.89
CA GLU A 131 5.86 -9.52 11.79
C GLU A 131 5.62 -9.95 10.34
N PHE A 132 5.62 -9.00 9.41
CA PHE A 132 5.61 -9.33 7.98
C PHE A 132 6.83 -10.17 7.58
N SER A 133 8.04 -9.75 7.97
CA SER A 133 9.28 -10.46 7.60
C SER A 133 9.29 -11.92 8.08
N ALA A 134 8.71 -12.20 9.25
CA ALA A 134 8.61 -13.55 9.80
C ALA A 134 7.74 -14.50 8.97
N ARG A 135 6.95 -13.96 8.03
CA ARG A 135 6.03 -14.72 7.16
C ARG A 135 6.56 -14.89 5.73
N ILE A 136 7.69 -14.26 5.40
CA ILE A 136 8.36 -14.45 4.11
C ILE A 136 8.94 -15.87 4.08
N LYS A 137 8.65 -16.60 3.00
CA LYS A 137 9.20 -17.94 2.72
C LYS A 137 10.37 -17.86 1.75
#